data_AF-Q7YSF0-F1
#
_entry.id   AF-Q7YSF0-F1
#
_cell.length_a   1.000
_cell.length_b   1.000
_cell.length_c   1.000
_cell.angle_alpha   90.00
_cell.angle_beta   90.00
_cell.angle_gamma   90.00
#
_symmetry.space_group_name_H-M   'P 1'
#
loop_
_entity.id
_entity.type
_entity.pdbx_description
1 polymer ?
#
loop_
_entity_poly.entity_id
_entity_poly.type
_entity_poly.pdbx_seq_one_letter_code
_entity_poly.pdbx_strand_id
1 'polypeptide(L)'
;NLEDVQPHDLGKVGEVIVTKDDAMLLKGKGDKAQIEKRIQEIIEQLDITTSEYEKEKLNERLAKLSDGVAVLKVGGTSDVEVNEKKDRVTDALNATRAAVEEGIVLGGDCALLRCIPALESITPANEDQKTGIE
;
A
#
# COMPACT_ATOMS: atom_id res chain seq x y z
N ASN A 1 32.35 13.95 -0.36
CA ASN A 1 32.26 15.11 -1.26
C ASN A 1 31.30 14.77 -2.39
N LEU A 2 30.25 15.58 -2.57
CA LEU A 2 29.31 15.44 -3.69
C LEU A 2 29.91 15.98 -5.01
N GLU A 3 31.10 16.57 -4.95
CA GLU A 3 31.78 17.23 -6.06
C GLU A 3 32.31 16.24 -7.12
N ASP A 4 32.59 15.00 -6.74
CA ASP A 4 33.19 13.98 -7.62
C ASP A 4 32.15 13.02 -8.24
N VAL A 5 30.85 13.21 -7.97
CA VAL A 5 29.79 12.29 -8.39
C VAL A 5 29.72 12.20 -9.92
N GLN A 6 29.79 10.98 -10.43
CA GLN A 6 29.73 10.68 -11.84
C GLN A 6 28.34 10.16 -12.23
N PRO A 7 27.95 10.24 -13.52
CA PRO A 7 26.67 9.70 -13.99
C PRO A 7 26.48 8.18 -13.76
N HIS A 8 27.56 7.43 -13.50
CA HIS A 8 27.47 6.00 -13.17
C HIS A 8 27.15 5.72 -11.70
N ASP A 9 27.31 6.70 -10.82
CA ASP A 9 26.93 6.60 -9.41
C ASP A 9 25.41 6.77 -9.22
N LEU A 10 24.73 7.31 -10.23
CA LEU A 10 23.30 7.57 -10.22
C LEU A 10 22.49 6.36 -10.72
N GLY A 11 21.49 5.97 -9.96
CA GLY A 11 20.52 4.95 -10.35
C GLY A 11 19.66 5.39 -11.55
N LYS A 12 19.17 4.41 -12.31
CA LYS A 12 18.28 4.64 -13.46
C LYS A 12 16.93 3.96 -13.24
N VAL A 13 15.86 4.72 -13.49
CA VAL A 13 14.47 4.27 -13.37
C VAL A 13 13.68 4.75 -14.59
N GLY A 14 12.65 4.02 -14.99
CA GLY A 14 11.84 4.36 -16.16
C GLY A 14 10.87 5.50 -15.89
N GLU A 15 10.18 5.45 -14.76
CA GLU A 15 9.16 6.44 -14.39
C GLU A 15 9.12 6.58 -12.87
N VAL A 16 8.90 7.79 -12.37
CA VAL A 16 8.81 8.10 -10.93
C VAL A 16 7.51 8.84 -10.68
N ILE A 17 6.70 8.33 -9.76
CA ILE A 17 5.45 8.95 -9.32
C ILE A 17 5.63 9.35 -7.86
N VAL A 18 5.47 10.65 -7.57
CA VAL A 18 5.58 11.19 -6.21
C VAL A 18 4.23 11.78 -5.82
N THR A 19 3.65 11.26 -4.74
CA THR A 19 2.45 11.81 -4.10
C THR A 19 2.85 12.53 -2.81
N LYS A 20 1.88 13.02 -2.04
CA LYS A 20 2.15 13.67 -0.75
C LYS A 20 2.82 12.71 0.25
N ASP A 21 2.39 11.45 0.24
CA ASP A 21 2.74 10.47 1.26
C ASP A 21 3.69 9.38 0.72
N ASP A 22 3.71 9.14 -0.61
CA ASP A 22 4.45 8.04 -1.23
C ASP A 22 5.32 8.45 -2.42
N ALA A 23 6.39 7.68 -2.66
CA ALA A 23 7.20 7.76 -3.87
C ALA A 23 7.36 6.37 -4.50
N MET A 24 6.87 6.22 -5.74
CA MET A 24 6.90 4.98 -6.50
C MET A 24 7.93 5.06 -7.63
N LEU A 25 8.83 4.07 -7.68
CA LEU A 25 9.88 3.94 -8.69
C LEU A 25 9.52 2.79 -9.64
N LEU A 26 9.14 3.11 -10.87
CA LEU A 26 8.63 2.16 -11.86
C LEU A 26 9.72 1.79 -12.87
N LYS A 27 9.81 0.50 -13.22
CA LYS A 27 10.75 -0.04 -14.21
C LYS A 27 12.21 0.34 -13.90
N GLY A 28 12.67 0.00 -12.69
CA GLY A 28 14.08 0.15 -12.31
C GLY A 28 15.00 -0.61 -13.27
N LYS A 29 16.14 -0.01 -13.63
CA LYS A 29 17.17 -0.63 -14.50
C LYS A 29 18.36 -1.16 -13.69
N GLY A 30 18.11 -1.60 -12.46
CA GLY A 30 19.11 -2.26 -11.62
C GLY A 30 19.49 -3.64 -12.15
N ASP A 31 20.66 -4.12 -11.77
CA ASP A 31 21.09 -5.48 -12.08
C ASP A 31 20.25 -6.49 -11.27
N LYS A 32 19.59 -7.41 -11.97
CA LYS A 32 18.75 -8.44 -11.34
C LYS A 32 19.54 -9.32 -10.38
N ALA A 33 20.79 -9.64 -10.71
CA ALA A 33 21.63 -10.48 -9.86
C ALA A 33 21.96 -9.78 -8.53
N GLN A 34 22.15 -8.46 -8.55
CA GLN A 34 22.37 -7.67 -7.33
C GLN A 34 21.10 -7.59 -6.47
N ILE A 35 19.93 -7.48 -7.10
CA ILE A 35 18.64 -7.47 -6.39
C ILE A 35 18.38 -8.83 -5.72
N GLU A 36 18.56 -9.93 -6.45
CA GLU A 36 18.40 -11.29 -5.93
C GLU A 36 19.39 -11.57 -4.78
N LYS A 37 20.65 -11.18 -4.93
CA LYS A 37 21.64 -11.25 -3.85
C LYS A 37 21.17 -10.47 -2.62
N ARG A 38 20.62 -9.27 -2.82
CA ARG A 38 20.14 -8.44 -1.71
C ARG A 38 18.92 -9.04 -1.01
N ILE A 39 18.02 -9.67 -1.75
CA ILE A 39 16.88 -10.42 -1.21
C ILE A 39 17.39 -11.55 -0.31
N GLN A 40 18.36 -12.33 -0.79
CA GLN A 40 18.96 -13.42 -0.03
C GLN A 40 19.63 -12.95 1.27
N GLU A 41 20.41 -11.85 1.20
CA GLU A 41 21.02 -11.23 2.38
C GLU A 41 19.97 -10.83 3.44
N ILE A 42 18.80 -10.33 3.03
CA ILE A 42 17.72 -9.93 3.95
C ILE A 42 17.05 -11.15 4.59
N ILE A 43 16.87 -12.24 3.82
CA ILE A 43 16.33 -13.50 4.34
C ILE A 43 17.27 -14.08 5.42
N GLU A 44 18.57 -14.10 5.16
CA GLU A 44 19.56 -14.55 6.15
C GLU A 44 19.56 -13.67 7.41
N GLN A 45 19.40 -12.35 7.25
CA GLN A 45 19.27 -11.43 8.38
C GLN A 45 18.00 -11.69 9.20
N LEU A 46 16.88 -12.02 8.57
CA LEU A 46 15.63 -12.35 9.24
C LEU A 46 15.75 -13.58 10.15
N ASP A 47 16.52 -14.58 9.73
CA ASP A 47 16.72 -15.83 10.49
C ASP A 47 17.57 -15.62 11.76
N ILE A 48 18.56 -14.74 11.69
CA ILE A 48 19.49 -14.48 12.80
C ILE A 48 18.92 -13.44 13.79
N THR A 49 18.03 -12.58 13.32
CA THR A 49 17.46 -11.49 14.10
C THR A 49 16.53 -12.03 15.19
N THR A 50 16.72 -11.60 16.44
CA THR A 50 15.84 -11.94 17.57
C THR A 50 14.88 -10.83 17.96
N SER A 51 15.08 -9.62 17.43
CA SER A 51 14.22 -8.45 17.67
C SER A 51 12.99 -8.48 16.76
N GLU A 52 11.80 -8.42 17.35
CA GLU A 52 10.54 -8.40 16.62
C GLU A 52 10.40 -7.15 15.74
N TYR A 53 10.85 -6.00 16.24
CA TYR A 53 10.89 -4.75 15.49
C TYR A 53 11.76 -4.84 14.23
N GLU A 54 12.94 -5.46 14.33
CA GLU A 54 13.83 -5.62 13.18
C GLU A 54 13.27 -6.64 12.19
N LYS A 55 12.62 -7.71 12.66
CA LYS A 55 11.91 -8.66 11.79
C LYS A 55 10.83 -7.98 10.98
N GLU A 56 9.99 -7.15 11.61
CA GLU A 56 8.94 -6.41 10.92
C GLU A 56 9.54 -5.51 9.83
N LYS A 57 10.58 -4.74 10.16
CA LYS A 57 11.23 -3.84 9.20
C LYS A 57 11.96 -4.55 8.07
N LEU A 58 12.58 -5.70 8.34
CA LEU A 58 13.21 -6.51 7.30
C LEU A 58 12.17 -7.17 6.38
N ASN A 59 11.04 -7.61 6.92
CA ASN A 59 9.90 -8.11 6.13
C ASN A 59 9.31 -7.02 5.21
N GLU A 60 9.12 -5.80 5.71
CA GLU A 60 8.66 -4.66 4.87
C GLU A 60 9.62 -4.41 3.69
N ARG A 61 10.93 -4.48 3.95
CA ARG A 61 11.95 -4.29 2.89
C ARG A 61 11.96 -5.44 1.91
N LEU A 62 11.85 -6.69 2.40
CA LEU A 62 11.82 -7.89 1.59
C LEU A 62 10.61 -7.87 0.64
N ALA A 63 9.43 -7.52 1.15
CA ALA A 63 8.22 -7.39 0.35
C ALA A 63 8.40 -6.35 -0.77
N LYS A 64 8.93 -5.16 -0.44
CA LYS A 64 9.18 -4.10 -1.44
C LYS A 64 10.17 -4.50 -2.54
N LEU A 65 11.15 -5.35 -2.23
CA LEU A 65 12.13 -5.84 -3.22
C LEU A 65 11.61 -7.03 -4.04
N SER A 66 10.80 -7.89 -3.45
CA SER A 66 10.34 -9.15 -4.06
C SER A 66 9.09 -8.98 -4.90
N ASP A 67 8.10 -8.20 -4.42
CA ASP A 67 6.79 -8.08 -5.07
C ASP A 67 6.76 -7.07 -6.23
N GLY A 68 7.83 -6.28 -6.38
CA GLY A 68 7.97 -5.32 -7.47
C GLY A 68 6.79 -4.34 -7.55
N VAL A 69 6.55 -3.81 -8.75
CA VAL A 69 5.39 -2.93 -9.00
C VAL A 69 4.65 -3.40 -10.25
N ALA A 70 3.40 -3.83 -10.06
CA ALA A 70 2.51 -4.18 -11.16
C ALA A 70 1.90 -2.92 -11.79
N VAL A 71 1.90 -2.84 -13.12
CA VAL A 71 1.34 -1.70 -13.86
C VAL A 71 0.13 -2.16 -14.65
N LEU A 72 -1.05 -1.62 -14.31
CA LEU A 72 -2.30 -1.86 -15.02
C LEU A 72 -2.48 -0.81 -16.12
N LYS A 73 -2.68 -1.26 -17.35
CA LYS A 73 -2.97 -0.38 -18.50
C LYS A 73 -4.45 -0.47 -18.86
N VAL A 74 -5.19 0.60 -18.61
CA VAL A 74 -6.61 0.68 -18.96
C VAL A 74 -6.76 1.25 -20.37
N GLY A 75 -7.45 0.51 -21.23
CA GLY A 75 -7.72 0.90 -22.62
C GLY A 75 -9.16 1.35 -22.85
N GLY A 76 -9.37 2.10 -23.93
CA GLY A 76 -10.67 2.64 -24.32
C GLY A 76 -10.62 3.25 -25.72
N THR A 77 -11.79 3.56 -26.27
CA THR A 77 -11.95 4.05 -27.65
C THR A 77 -11.85 5.58 -27.72
N SER A 78 -12.11 6.27 -26.60
CA SER A 78 -12.03 7.73 -26.46
C SER A 78 -11.37 8.11 -25.13
N ASP A 79 -10.78 9.31 -25.07
CA ASP A 79 -10.12 9.80 -23.86
C ASP A 79 -11.05 9.85 -22.65
N VAL A 80 -12.32 10.21 -22.87
CA VAL A 80 -13.34 10.25 -21.81
C VAL A 80 -13.62 8.85 -21.25
N GLU A 81 -13.74 7.85 -22.11
CA GLU A 81 -13.95 6.46 -21.71
C GLU A 81 -12.73 5.89 -20.96
N VAL A 82 -11.51 6.22 -21.41
CA VAL A 82 -10.28 5.78 -20.75
C VAL A 82 -10.19 6.36 -19.34
N ASN A 83 -10.48 7.65 -19.17
CA ASN A 83 -10.44 8.31 -17.87
C ASN A 83 -11.50 7.74 -16.92
N GLU A 84 -12.75 7.55 -17.37
CA GLU A 84 -13.80 6.96 -16.55
C GLU A 84 -13.44 5.53 -16.10
N LYS A 85 -12.97 4.69 -17.02
CA LYS A 85 -12.54 3.33 -16.66
C LYS A 85 -11.34 3.33 -15.73
N LYS A 86 -10.41 4.26 -15.90
CA LYS A 86 -9.24 4.40 -15.04
C LYS A 86 -9.67 4.73 -13.60
N ASP A 87 -10.59 5.67 -13.43
CA ASP A 87 -11.10 6.05 -12.11
C ASP A 87 -11.82 4.86 -11.46
N ARG A 88 -12.70 4.17 -12.20
CA ARG A 88 -13.40 2.97 -11.73
C ARG A 88 -12.46 1.84 -11.31
N VAL A 89 -11.40 1.61 -12.08
CA VAL A 89 -10.38 0.59 -11.74
C VAL A 89 -9.57 1.00 -10.51
N THR A 90 -9.27 2.29 -10.36
CA THR A 90 -8.58 2.83 -9.20
C THR A 90 -9.41 2.64 -7.93
N ASP A 91 -10.71 2.97 -8.00
CA ASP A 91 -11.64 2.76 -6.89
C ASP A 91 -11.77 1.27 -6.53
N ALA A 92 -11.92 0.40 -7.53
CA ALA A 92 -11.99 -1.04 -7.30
C ALA A 92 -10.71 -1.60 -6.67
N LEU A 93 -9.53 -1.14 -7.10
CA LEU A 93 -8.25 -1.56 -6.52
C LEU A 93 -8.15 -1.14 -5.05
N ASN A 94 -8.54 0.09 -4.73
CA ASN A 94 -8.49 0.60 -3.36
C ASN A 94 -9.51 -0.13 -2.46
N ALA A 95 -10.73 -0.35 -2.95
CA ALA A 95 -11.76 -1.08 -2.21
C ALA A 95 -11.38 -2.54 -1.94
N THR A 96 -10.77 -3.22 -2.92
CA THR A 96 -10.31 -4.60 -2.75
C THR A 96 -9.11 -4.71 -1.80
N ARG A 97 -8.20 -3.73 -1.82
CA ARG A 97 -7.10 -3.65 -0.83
C ARG A 97 -7.65 -3.51 0.60
N ALA A 98 -8.54 -2.54 0.81
CA ALA A 98 -9.17 -2.34 2.12
C ALA A 98 -9.92 -3.59 2.60
N ALA A 99 -10.66 -4.25 1.71
CA ALA A 99 -11.39 -5.48 2.02
C ALA A 99 -10.46 -6.66 2.39
N VAL A 100 -9.24 -6.72 1.84
CA VAL A 100 -8.26 -7.75 2.19
C VAL A 100 -7.57 -7.44 3.51
N GLU A 101 -7.33 -6.16 3.81
CA GLU A 101 -6.66 -5.71 5.04
C GLU A 101 -7.56 -5.78 6.28
N GLU A 102 -8.80 -5.26 6.18
CA GLU A 102 -9.72 -5.14 7.32
C GLU A 102 -10.85 -6.19 7.31
N GLY A 103 -11.00 -6.92 6.20
CA GLY A 103 -12.10 -7.86 5.99
C GLY A 103 -13.34 -7.23 5.35
N ILE A 104 -14.42 -8.00 5.27
CA ILE A 104 -15.67 -7.60 4.60
C ILE A 104 -16.87 -7.68 5.55
N VAL A 105 -17.83 -6.78 5.35
CA VAL A 105 -19.11 -6.73 6.06
C VAL A 105 -20.28 -6.65 5.07
N LEU A 106 -21.51 -6.77 5.58
CA LEU A 106 -22.72 -6.63 4.78
C LEU A 106 -22.85 -5.18 4.26
N GLY A 107 -22.89 -5.03 2.94
CA GLY A 107 -23.07 -3.73 2.28
C GLY A 107 -24.50 -3.18 2.38
N GLY A 108 -24.77 -2.09 1.65
CA GLY A 108 -26.08 -1.43 1.62
C GLY A 108 -26.50 -0.92 3.00
N ASP A 109 -25.55 -0.38 3.76
CA ASP A 109 -25.70 0.14 5.14
C ASP A 109 -26.26 -0.86 6.16
N CYS A 110 -26.39 -2.14 5.78
CA CYS A 110 -26.91 -3.20 6.66
C CYS A 110 -25.97 -3.48 7.82
N ALA A 111 -24.66 -3.35 7.62
CA ALA A 111 -23.68 -3.44 8.71
C ALA A 111 -23.93 -2.38 9.79
N LEU A 112 -24.17 -1.11 9.40
CA LEU A 112 -24.45 -0.02 10.34
C LEU A 112 -25.73 -0.28 11.13
N LEU A 113 -26.80 -0.71 10.45
CA LEU A 113 -28.06 -1.05 11.11
C LEU A 113 -27.91 -2.18 12.14
N ARG A 114 -27.09 -3.19 11.83
CA ARG A 114 -26.81 -4.31 12.75
C ARG A 114 -25.93 -3.92 13.93
N CYS A 115 -25.19 -2.82 13.85
CA CYS A 115 -24.38 -2.31 14.95
C CYS A 115 -25.22 -1.51 15.97
N ILE A 116 -26.43 -1.04 15.63
CA ILE A 116 -27.28 -0.24 16.53
C ILE A 116 -27.50 -0.91 17.90
N PRO A 117 -27.84 -2.22 18.01
CA PRO A 117 -28.03 -2.85 19.32
C PRO A 117 -26.76 -2.86 20.19
N ALA A 118 -25.57 -2.78 19.59
CA ALA A 118 -24.33 -2.67 20.36
C ALA A 118 -24.22 -1.33 21.10
N LEU A 119 -24.83 -0.26 20.57
CA LEU A 119 -24.82 1.07 21.18
C LEU A 119 -25.64 1.11 22.49
N GLU A 120 -26.67 0.28 22.64
CA GLU A 120 -27.46 0.19 23.89
C GLU A 120 -26.61 -0.23 25.11
N SER A 121 -25.48 -0.89 24.87
CA SER A 121 -24.57 -1.33 25.92
C SER A 121 -23.50 -0.30 26.31
N ILE A 122 -23.43 0.84 25.59
CA ILE A 122 -22.40 1.87 25.80
C ILE A 122 -22.92 2.91 26.78
N THR A 123 -22.13 3.20 27.82
CA THR A 123 -22.41 4.30 28.76
C THR A 123 -21.73 5.57 28.26
N PRO A 124 -22.46 6.64 27.92
CA PRO A 124 -21.86 7.87 27.38
C PRO A 124 -21.03 8.60 28.45
N ALA A 125 -19.88 9.15 28.05
CA ALA A 125 -19.02 9.93 28.94
C ALA A 125 -19.41 11.43 29.00
N ASN A 126 -20.13 11.94 27.98
CA ASN A 126 -20.60 13.32 27.88
C ASN A 126 -21.92 13.43 27.10
N GLU A 127 -22.53 14.61 27.10
CA GLU A 127 -23.81 14.88 26.40
C GLU A 127 -23.70 14.74 24.88
N ASP A 128 -22.55 15.06 24.27
CA ASP A 128 -22.35 14.91 22.82
C ASP A 128 -22.37 13.44 22.40
N GLN A 129 -21.73 12.54 23.17
CA GLN A 129 -21.79 11.09 22.93
C GLN A 129 -23.19 10.54 23.15
N LYS A 130 -23.91 11.05 24.15
CA LYS A 130 -25.30 10.65 24.41
C LYS A 130 -26.21 11.01 23.22
N THR A 131 -26.04 12.23 22.69
CA THR A 131 -26.76 12.69 21.49
C THR A 131 -26.43 11.87 20.24
N GLY A 132 -25.23 11.28 20.16
CA GLY A 132 -24.84 10.41 19.05
C GLY A 132 -25.28 8.94 19.20
N ILE A 133 -25.67 8.51 20.40
CA ILE A 133 -26.17 7.15 20.70
C ILE A 133 -27.69 7.07 20.56
N GLU A 134 -28.41 8.14 20.95
CA GLU A 134 -29.87 8.30 20.83
C GLU A 134 -30.31 8.69 19.40
#